data_AF-A0A915LXU9-F1
#
_entry.id   AF-A0A915LXU9-F1
#
_cell.length_a   1.000
_cell.length_b   1.000
_cell.length_c   1.000
_cell.angle_alpha   90.00
_cell.angle_beta   90.00
_cell.angle_gamma   90.00
#
_symmetry.space_group_name_H-M   'P 1'
#
loop_
_entity.id
_entity.type
_entity.pdbx_description
1 polymer ?
#
loop_
_entity_poly.entity_id
_entity_poly.type
_entity_poly.pdbx_seq_one_letter_code
_entity_poly.pdbx_strand_id
1 'polypeptide(L)' 'MDISEQLKIKGNESIESNPENSILWSNRAQTYLNLHKPEKAYMDACGALQKEFNSKSLFRRAIALNKIGLNEKAYFDLKR' A
#
# COMPACT_ATOMS: atom_id res chain seq x y z
N MET A 1 8.88 3.24 22.54
CA MET A 1 8.42 3.41 21.14
C MET A 1 7.40 2.32 20.89
N ASP A 2 6.20 2.66 20.40
CA ASP A 2 5.21 1.64 20.05
C ASP A 2 5.66 0.83 18.82
N ILE A 3 5.23 -0.42 18.73
CA ILE A 3 5.58 -1.36 17.65
C ILE A 3 5.17 -0.77 16.29
N SER A 4 4.06 -0.03 16.25
CA SER A 4 3.60 0.66 15.03
C SER A 4 4.59 1.69 14.50
N GLU A 5 5.26 2.42 15.40
CA GLU A 5 6.24 3.45 15.06
C GLU A 5 7.52 2.80 14.51
N GLN A 6 7.98 1.71 15.12
CA GLN A 6 9.14 0.95 14.66
C GLN A 6 8.93 0.34 13.27
N LEU A 7 7.74 -0.24 13.02
CA LEU A 7 7.39 -0.80 11.70
C LEU A 7 7.37 0.27 10.61
N LYS A 8 6.90 1.48 10.93
CA LYS A 8 6.89 2.62 10.01
C LYS A 8 8.31 3.09 9.67
N ILE A 9 9.18 3.23 10.67
CA ILE A 9 10.58 3.63 10.48
C ILE A 9 11.31 2.61 9.60
N LYS A 10 11.22 1.32 9.96
CA LYS A 10 11.86 0.23 9.21
C LYS A 10 11.39 0.15 7.76
N GLY A 11 10.09 0.35 7.53
CA GLY A 11 9.51 0.38 6.19
C GLY A 11 10.04 1.54 5.33
N ASN A 12 10.23 2.71 5.93
CA ASN A 12 10.79 3.88 5.23
C ASN A 12 12.28 3.69 4.90
N GLU A 13 13.08 3.26 5.85
CA GLU A 13 14.51 2.96 5.62
C GLU A 13 14.70 1.93 4.49
N SER A 14 13.86 0.89 4.48
CA SER A 14 13.91 -0.14 3.43
C SER A 14 13.62 0.45 2.04
N ILE A 15 12.65 1.36 1.95
CA ILE A 15 12.30 2.05 0.69
C ILE A 15 13.39 3.02 0.26
N GLU A 16 14.01 3.75 1.19
CA GLU A 16 15.15 4.63 0.87
C GLU A 16 16.33 3.86 0.29
N SER A 17 16.59 2.64 0.79
CA SER A 17 17.65 1.76 0.28
C SER A 17 17.32 1.15 -1.10
N ASN A 18 16.06 0.98 -1.45
CA ASN A 18 15.65 0.42 -2.74
C ASN A 18 14.28 0.98 -3.16
N PRO A 19 14.24 2.23 -3.66
CA PRO A 19 12.99 2.92 -3.95
C PRO A 19 12.22 2.29 -5.10
N GLU A 20 12.87 1.56 -6.01
CA GLU A 20 12.23 0.92 -7.16
C GLU A 20 11.61 -0.45 -6.84
N ASN A 21 11.83 -0.98 -5.64
CA ASN A 21 11.27 -2.27 -5.25
C ASN A 21 9.78 -2.18 -4.95
N SER A 22 8.95 -2.61 -5.90
CA SER A 22 7.49 -2.64 -5.83
C SER A 22 6.96 -3.35 -4.57
N ILE A 23 7.64 -4.39 -4.09
CA ILE A 23 7.26 -5.20 -2.95
C ILE A 23 7.34 -4.38 -1.66
N LEU A 24 8.34 -3.52 -1.51
CA LEU A 24 8.52 -2.69 -0.31
C LEU A 24 7.37 -1.68 -0.17
N TRP A 25 7.01 -1.01 -1.25
CA TRP A 25 5.85 -0.11 -1.29
C TRP A 25 4.55 -0.85 -1.02
N SER A 26 4.37 -2.03 -1.63
CA SER A 26 3.20 -2.88 -1.36
C SER A 26 3.09 -3.21 0.13
N ASN A 27 4.19 -3.63 0.75
CA ASN A 27 4.20 -4.02 2.16
C ASN A 27 3.94 -2.83 3.08
N ARG A 28 4.47 -1.65 2.77
CA ARG A 28 4.14 -0.42 3.51
C ARG A 28 2.66 -0.04 3.36
N ALA A 29 2.06 -0.27 2.19
CA ALA A 29 0.61 -0.10 2.01
C ALA A 29 -0.20 -1.01 2.96
N GLN A 30 0.20 -2.27 3.14
CA GLN A 30 -0.45 -3.16 4.12
C GLN A 30 -0.32 -2.64 5.54
N THR A 31 0.86 -2.17 5.93
CA THR A 31 1.06 -1.57 7.24
C THR A 31 0.13 -0.38 7.44
N TYR A 32 -0.01 0.49 6.44
CA TYR A 32 -0.97 1.60 6.52
C TYR A 32 -2.43 1.15 6.61
N LEU A 33 -2.83 0.05 5.95
CA LEU A 33 -4.16 -0.54 6.12
C LEU A 33 -4.39 -1.00 7.56
N ASN A 34 -3.40 -1.67 8.16
CA ASN A 34 -3.46 -2.15 9.55
C ASN A 34 -3.47 -0.98 10.56
N LEU A 35 -2.86 0.15 10.22
CA LEU A 35 -2.87 1.37 11.02
C LEU A 35 -4.08 2.27 10.76
N HIS A 36 -5.10 1.79 10.02
CA HIS A 36 -6.29 2.56 9.65
C HIS A 36 -5.96 3.89 8.93
N LYS A 37 -4.92 3.90 8.09
CA LYS A 37 -4.50 5.05 7.25
C LYS A 37 -4.70 4.74 5.77
N PRO A 38 -5.95 4.60 5.30
CA PRO A 38 -6.25 4.08 3.97
C PRO A 38 -5.76 4.99 2.82
N GLU A 39 -5.69 6.31 3.00
CA GLU A 39 -5.17 7.24 2.00
C GLU A 39 -3.69 7.00 1.74
N LYS A 40 -2.90 6.74 2.79
CA LYS A 40 -1.49 6.41 2.66
C LYS A 40 -1.28 5.04 2.02
N ALA A 41 -2.13 4.06 2.39
CA ALA A 41 -2.13 2.75 1.76
C ALA A 41 -2.42 2.85 0.26
N TYR A 42 -3.39 3.68 -0.14
CA TYR A 42 -3.72 3.92 -1.53
C TYR A 42 -2.52 4.48 -2.30
N MET A 43 -1.85 5.52 -1.77
CA MET A 43 -0.68 6.12 -2.41
C MET A 43 0.46 5.10 -2.61
N ASP A 44 0.77 4.31 -1.59
CA ASP A 44 1.82 3.30 -1.67
C ASP A 44 1.46 2.16 -2.61
N ALA A 45 0.21 1.70 -2.62
CA ALA A 45 -0.24 0.65 -3.51
C ALA A 45 -0.22 1.12 -4.99
N CYS A 46 -0.60 2.38 -5.25
CA CYS A 46 -0.45 3.01 -6.57
C CYS A 46 1.03 3.08 -6.98
N GLY A 47 1.90 3.56 -6.09
CA GLY A 47 3.34 3.65 -6.36
C GLY A 47 3.98 2.30 -6.63
N ALA A 48 3.55 1.24 -5.93
CA ALA A 48 3.98 -0.12 -6.20
C ALA A 48 3.57 -0.59 -7.61
N LEU A 49 2.31 -0.37 -7.99
CA LEU A 49 1.77 -0.76 -9.31
C LEU A 49 2.39 0.02 -10.48
N GLN A 50 2.85 1.26 -10.25
CA GLN A 50 3.59 2.04 -11.25
C GLN A 50 4.98 1.45 -11.54
N LYS A 51 5.62 0.85 -10.54
CA LYS A 51 6.94 0.22 -10.68
C LYS A 51 6.82 -1.16 -11.30
N GLU A 52 5.93 -1.98 -10.75
CA GLU A 52 5.69 -3.33 -11.22
C GLU A 52 4.26 -3.74 -10.88
N PHE A 53 3.56 -4.24 -11.89
CA PHE A 53 2.24 -4.83 -11.67
C PHE A 53 2.36 -6.09 -10.80
N ASN A 54 1.61 -6.13 -9.70
CA ASN A 54 1.45 -7.36 -8.92
C ASN A 54 0.07 -7.40 -8.23
N SER A 55 -0.49 -8.60 -8.11
CA SER A 55 -1.84 -8.81 -7.58
C SER A 55 -2.00 -8.38 -6.12
N LYS A 56 -0.92 -8.44 -5.31
CA LYS A 56 -0.99 -8.01 -3.90
C LYS A 56 -1.17 -6.50 -3.78
N SER A 57 -0.45 -5.71 -4.58
CA SER A 57 -0.62 -4.25 -4.62
C SER A 57 -1.98 -3.87 -5.17
N LEU A 58 -2.49 -4.59 -6.18
CA LEU A 58 -3.83 -4.35 -6.72
C LEU A 58 -4.91 -4.60 -5.66
N PHE A 59 -4.83 -5.73 -4.95
CA PHE A 59 -5.73 -6.05 -3.85
C PHE A 59 -5.67 -5.02 -2.70
N ARG A 60 -4.46 -4.60 -2.32
CA ARG A 60 -4.26 -3.56 -1.28
C ARG A 60 -4.83 -2.21 -1.72
N ARG A 61 -4.70 -1.84 -2.99
CA ARG A 61 -5.33 -0.63 -3.56
C ARG A 61 -6.84 -0.73 -3.52
N ALA A 62 -7.42 -1.89 -3.87
CA ALA A 62 -8.87 -2.11 -3.78
C ALA A 62 -9.39 -1.95 -2.34
N ILE A 63 -8.71 -2.52 -1.34
CA ILE A 63 -9.08 -2.35 0.07
C ILE A 63 -9.01 -0.87 0.47
N ALA A 64 -7.92 -0.19 0.09
CA ALA A 64 -7.76 1.23 0.39
C ALA A 64 -8.86 2.09 -0.24
N LEU A 65 -9.18 1.85 -1.53
CA LEU A 65 -10.25 2.51 -2.27
C LEU A 65 -11.62 2.31 -1.60
N ASN A 66 -11.94 1.10 -1.16
CA ASN A 66 -13.17 0.82 -0.43
C ASN A 66 -13.23 1.59 0.90
N LYS A 67 -12.12 1.64 1.65
CA LYS A 67 -12.05 2.38 2.93
C LYS A 67 -12.18 3.90 2.78
N ILE A 68 -11.78 4.47 1.64
CA ILE A 68 -11.96 5.91 1.33
C ILE A 68 -13.25 6.21 0.55
N GLY A 69 -14.15 5.24 0.40
CA GLY A 69 -15.47 5.42 -0.23
C GLY A 69 -15.49 5.35 -1.76
N LEU A 70 -14.39 5.00 -2.42
CA LEU A 70 -14.28 4.85 -3.88
C LEU A 70 -14.58 3.42 -4.33
N ASN A 71 -15.78 2.93 -3.99
CA ASN A 71 -16.18 1.54 -4.15
C ASN A 71 -16.15 1.03 -5.61
N GLU A 72 -16.53 1.89 -6.56
CA GLU A 72 -16.52 1.52 -7.98
C GLU A 72 -15.10 1.23 -8.49
N LYS A 73 -14.13 2.07 -8.12
CA LYS A 73 -12.72 1.84 -8.46
C LYS A 73 -12.18 0.58 -7.79
N ALA A 74 -12.56 0.34 -6.53
CA ALA A 74 -12.20 -0.89 -5.83
C ALA A 74 -12.75 -2.14 -6.56
N TYR A 75 -13.99 -2.08 -7.04
CA TYR A 75 -14.58 -3.16 -7.81
C TYR A 75 -13.81 -3.45 -9.10
N PHE A 76 -13.40 -2.41 -9.85
CA PHE A 76 -12.58 -2.59 -11.04
C PHE A 76 -11.22 -3.23 -10.74
N ASP A 77 -10.57 -2.83 -9.64
CA ASP A 77 -9.31 -3.45 -9.22
C ASP A 77 -9.47 -4.94 -8.89
N LEU A 78 -10.62 -5.35 -8.33
CA LEU A 78 -10.90 -6.75 -7.98
C LEU A 78 -11.32 -7.62 -9.18
N LYS A 79 -11.60 -7.02 -10.33
CA LYS A 79 -12.05 -7.72 -11.55
C LYS A 79 -10.96 -7.92 -12.60
N ARG A 80 -9.78 -7.35 -12.38
CA ARG A 80 -8.66 -7.36 -13.31
C ARG A 80 -7.73 -8.54 -13.06
#